data_AF-A0A1Q6M1X1-F1
#
_entry.id   AF-A0A1Q6M1X1-F1
#
_cell.length_a   1.000
_cell.length_b   1.000
_cell.length_c   1.000
_cell.angle_alpha   90.00
_cell.angle_beta   90.00
_cell.angle_gamma   90.00
#
_symmetry.space_group_name_H-M   'P 1'
#
loop_
_entity.id
_entity.type
_entity.pdbx_description
1 polymer ?
#
loop_
_entity_poly.entity_id
_entity_poly.type
_entity_poly.pdbx_seq_one_letter_code
_entity_poly.pdbx_strand_id
1 'polypeptide(L)'
;MKTKNEIEKYLSTEKYITRQELSELTGLSDRKVRSKISELKKHRVVLYSSQRSGYRLAKEYRSMSKQQREEEIEQVKHSLNDCKSRTTQLNKQKRKYIAYLKKAEQIELEEAN
;
A
#
# COMPACT_ATOMS: atom_id res chain seq x y z
N MET A 1 19.57 -8.94 7.59
CA MET A 1 19.90 -8.10 6.42
C MET A 1 18.59 -7.61 5.81
N LYS A 2 18.38 -6.29 5.64
CA LYS A 2 17.21 -5.79 4.90
C LYS A 2 17.38 -6.14 3.43
N THR A 3 16.56 -7.03 2.90
CA THR A 3 16.53 -7.37 1.48
C THR A 3 16.21 -6.09 0.71
N LYS A 4 17.21 -5.55 -0.01
CA LYS A 4 17.03 -4.35 -0.83
C LYS A 4 16.01 -4.71 -1.91
N ASN A 5 14.82 -4.11 -1.84
CA ASN A 5 13.73 -4.47 -2.72
C ASN A 5 14.06 -4.00 -4.14
N GLU A 6 14.45 -4.93 -5.01
CA GLU A 6 14.98 -4.64 -6.35
C GLU A 6 14.04 -3.79 -7.22
N ILE A 7 12.73 -3.85 -6.96
CA ILE A 7 11.71 -3.09 -7.70
C ILE A 7 11.89 -1.57 -7.54
N GLU A 8 12.52 -1.14 -6.45
CA GLU A 8 12.80 0.26 -6.15
C GLU A 8 13.65 0.92 -7.23
N LYS A 9 14.56 0.17 -7.86
CA LYS A 9 15.46 0.67 -8.92
C LYS A 9 14.72 1.13 -10.18
N TYR A 10 13.50 0.66 -10.37
CA TYR A 10 12.68 0.96 -11.54
C TYR A 10 11.72 2.14 -11.31
N LEU A 11 11.66 2.66 -10.07
CA LEU A 11 10.79 3.77 -9.71
C LEU A 11 11.56 5.10 -9.79
N SER A 12 10.95 6.10 -10.41
CA SER A 12 11.44 7.47 -10.45
C SER A 12 10.75 8.33 -9.38
N THR A 13 11.35 9.47 -9.01
CA THR A 13 10.68 10.52 -8.22
C THR A 13 9.82 11.45 -9.09
N GLU A 14 10.08 11.49 -10.40
CA GLU A 14 9.48 12.43 -11.35
C GLU A 14 8.39 11.78 -12.20
N LYS A 15 8.66 10.58 -12.72
CA LYS A 15 7.77 9.89 -13.65
C LYS A 15 7.03 8.75 -12.94
N TYR A 16 5.77 8.60 -13.29
CA TYR A 16 4.98 7.43 -12.92
C TYR A 16 5.32 6.27 -13.84
N ILE A 17 5.38 5.07 -13.27
CA ILE A 17 5.52 3.82 -14.00
C ILE A 17 4.36 2.88 -13.65
N THR A 18 3.72 2.33 -14.66
CA THR A 18 2.57 1.44 -14.53
C THR A 18 2.99 0.05 -14.06
N ARG A 19 2.02 -0.76 -13.63
CA ARG A 19 2.27 -2.17 -13.29
C ARG A 19 2.71 -3.00 -14.48
N GLN A 20 2.16 -2.72 -15.64
CA GLN A 20 2.51 -3.42 -16.87
C GLN A 20 3.97 -3.16 -17.24
N GLU A 21 4.38 -1.89 -17.26
CA GLU A 21 5.78 -1.51 -17.51
C GLU A 21 6.71 -2.13 -16.46
N LEU A 22 6.34 -2.12 -15.18
CA LEU A 22 7.12 -2.80 -14.14
C LEU A 22 7.21 -4.32 -14.37
N SER A 23 6.14 -4.95 -14.85
CA SER A 23 6.10 -6.38 -15.14
C SER A 23 7.04 -6.72 -16.30
N GLU A 24 7.00 -5.92 -17.38
CA GLU A 24 7.86 -6.05 -18.55
C GLU A 24 9.34 -5.82 -18.19
N LEU A 25 9.66 -4.76 -17.44
CA LEU A 25 11.04 -4.43 -17.06
C LEU A 25 11.66 -5.39 -16.04
N THR A 26 10.84 -6.01 -15.20
CA THR A 26 11.34 -6.93 -14.14
C THR A 26 11.23 -8.39 -14.51
N GLY A 27 10.49 -8.73 -15.58
CA GLY A 27 10.11 -10.11 -15.92
C GLY A 27 9.21 -10.77 -14.87
N LEU A 28 8.68 -10.01 -13.90
CA LEU A 28 7.81 -10.54 -12.84
C LEU A 28 6.36 -10.46 -13.27
N SER A 29 5.56 -11.48 -12.94
CA SER A 29 4.10 -11.41 -13.05
C SER A 29 3.51 -10.20 -12.30
N ASP A 30 2.40 -9.64 -12.77
CA ASP A 30 1.69 -8.52 -12.11
C ASP A 30 1.46 -8.77 -10.61
N ARG A 31 1.09 -10.01 -10.22
CA ARG A 31 0.90 -10.37 -8.80
C ARG A 31 2.17 -10.19 -7.97
N LYS A 32 3.32 -10.65 -8.47
CA LYS A 32 4.62 -10.46 -7.81
C LYS A 32 5.03 -8.99 -7.77
N VAL A 33 4.79 -8.23 -8.85
CA VAL A 33 5.01 -6.78 -8.89
C VAL A 33 4.23 -6.09 -7.77
N ARG A 34 2.93 -6.39 -7.64
CA ARG A 34 2.09 -5.85 -6.56
C ARG A 34 2.63 -6.19 -5.17
N SER A 35 3.03 -7.45 -4.94
CA SER A 35 3.62 -7.87 -3.67
C SER A 35 4.91 -7.11 -3.36
N LYS A 36 5.84 -6.98 -4.33
CA LYS A 36 7.08 -6.22 -4.14
C LYS A 36 6.80 -4.73 -3.88
N ILE A 37 5.86 -4.10 -4.59
CA ILE A 37 5.47 -2.69 -4.32
C ILE A 37 4.87 -2.55 -2.91
N SER A 38 3.99 -3.48 -2.50
CA SER A 38 3.40 -3.44 -1.15
C SER A 38 4.46 -3.58 -0.06
N GLU A 39 5.51 -4.37 -0.30
CA GLU A 39 6.64 -4.48 0.62
C GLU A 39 7.46 -3.19 0.66
N LEU A 40 7.76 -2.60 -0.51
CA LEU A 40 8.50 -1.34 -0.61
C LEU A 40 7.79 -0.21 0.15
N LYS A 41 6.46 -0.14 0.07
CA LYS A 41 5.64 0.85 0.78
C LYS A 41 5.79 0.83 2.30
N LYS A 42 6.28 -0.26 2.90
CA LYS A 42 6.56 -0.34 4.34
C LYS A 42 7.85 0.39 4.73
N HIS A 43 8.71 0.67 3.76
CA HIS A 43 10.05 1.24 4.00
C HIS A 43 10.25 2.58 3.32
N ARG A 44 9.52 2.86 2.24
CA ARG A 44 9.59 4.12 1.48
C ARG A 44 8.20 4.65 1.17
N VAL A 45 8.09 5.96 0.99
CA VAL A 45 6.88 6.62 0.52
C VAL A 45 6.77 6.42 -0.99
N VAL A 46 5.95 5.45 -1.41
CA VAL A 46 5.61 5.20 -2.81
C VAL A 46 4.20 5.72 -3.08
N LEU A 47 4.11 6.71 -3.95
CA LEU A 47 2.87 7.34 -4.35
C LEU A 47 2.26 6.56 -5.52
N TYR A 48 0.93 6.44 -5.49
CA TYR A 48 0.15 5.87 -6.57
C TYR A 48 -0.82 6.93 -7.08
N SER A 49 -0.91 7.06 -8.40
CA SER A 49 -1.92 7.91 -9.04
C SER A 49 -2.89 7.01 -9.81
N SER A 50 -4.17 7.10 -9.49
CA SER A 50 -5.23 6.44 -10.26
C SER A 50 -5.37 7.04 -11.66
N GLN A 51 -5.27 8.36 -11.78
CA GLN A 51 -5.35 9.08 -13.06
C GLN A 51 -4.26 8.63 -14.04
N ARG A 52 -3.02 8.43 -13.55
CA ARG A 52 -1.90 7.95 -14.38
C ARG A 52 -1.68 6.44 -14.30
N SER A 53 -2.50 5.73 -13.50
CA SER A 53 -2.43 4.28 -13.29
C SER A 53 -1.02 3.73 -12.96
N GLY A 54 -0.23 4.48 -12.20
CA GLY A 54 1.18 4.16 -11.97
C GLY A 54 1.70 4.50 -10.59
N TYR A 55 2.95 4.10 -10.34
CA TYR A 55 3.69 4.34 -9.09
C TYR A 55 4.87 5.27 -9.32
N ARG A 56 5.24 6.04 -8.29
CA ARG A 56 6.50 6.78 -8.21
C ARG A 56 6.97 6.89 -6.77
N LEU A 57 8.23 7.23 -6.57
CA LEU A 57 8.76 7.59 -5.26
C LEU A 57 8.37 9.04 -4.93
N ALA A 58 8.18 9.31 -3.64
CA ALA A 58 8.08 10.68 -3.17
C ALA A 58 9.40 11.44 -3.43
N LYS A 59 9.27 12.71 -3.81
CA LYS A 59 10.40 13.61 -4.02
C LYS A 59 11.07 13.98 -2.70
N GLU A 60 12.34 14.34 -2.78
CA GLU A 60 13.03 14.88 -1.61
C GLU A 60 12.43 16.24 -1.25
N TYR A 61 11.99 16.39 0.00
CA TYR A 61 11.24 17.58 0.42
C TYR A 61 12.05 18.88 0.25
N ARG A 62 13.36 18.82 0.53
CA ARG A 62 14.26 19.97 0.51
C ARG A 62 14.51 20.50 -0.89
N SER A 63 14.52 19.64 -1.91
CA SER A 63 14.81 20.02 -3.30
C SER A 63 13.64 20.67 -4.03
N MET A 64 12.45 20.72 -3.41
CA MET A 64 11.23 21.23 -4.04
C MET A 64 10.97 22.71 -3.72
N SER A 65 10.33 23.41 -4.65
CA SER A 65 9.72 24.73 -4.42
C SER A 65 8.52 24.64 -3.47
N LYS A 66 8.02 25.77 -2.97
CA LYS A 66 6.85 25.80 -2.08
C LYS A 66 5.61 25.15 -2.71
N GLN A 67 5.29 25.52 -3.96
CA GLN A 67 4.15 24.95 -4.69
C GLN A 67 4.30 23.44 -4.88
N GLN A 68 5.48 22.98 -5.29
CA GLN A 68 5.75 21.55 -5.44
C GLN A 68 5.60 20.78 -4.12
N ARG A 69 6.01 21.37 -2.99
CA ARG A 69 5.82 20.76 -1.66
C ARG A 69 4.34 20.62 -1.31
N GLU A 70 3.52 21.62 -1.62
CA GLU A 70 2.08 21.58 -1.36
C GLU A 70 1.42 20.45 -2.15
N GLU A 71 1.70 20.36 -3.45
CA GLU A 71 1.22 19.27 -4.33
C GLU A 71 1.70 17.89 -3.86
N GLU A 72 2.98 17.77 -3.48
CA GLU A 72 3.54 16.50 -2.99
C GLU A 72 2.84 16.06 -1.70
N ILE A 73 2.64 16.98 -0.76
CA ILE A 73 1.93 16.70 0.51
C ILE A 73 0.49 16.27 0.24
N GLU A 74 -0.19 16.90 -0.72
CA GLU A 74 -1.56 16.50 -1.08
C GLU A 74 -1.61 15.04 -1.56
N GLN A 75 -0.69 14.63 -2.43
CA GLN A 75 -0.61 13.25 -2.90
C GLN A 75 -0.29 12.25 -1.78
N VAL A 76 0.60 12.63 -0.85
CA VAL A 76 0.91 11.83 0.34
C VAL A 76 -0.32 11.71 1.24
N LYS A 77 -1.05 12.81 1.49
CA LYS A 77 -2.28 12.81 2.29
C LYS A 77 -3.36 11.93 1.66
N HIS A 78 -3.53 12.01 0.34
CA HIS A 78 -4.45 11.15 -0.40
C HIS A 78 -4.10 9.67 -0.18
N SER A 79 -2.83 9.30 -0.39
CA SER A 79 -2.36 7.93 -0.16
C SER A 79 -2.53 7.46 1.28
N LEU A 80 -2.35 8.35 2.26
CA LEU A 80 -2.58 8.07 3.68
C LEU A 80 -4.07 7.82 3.98
N ASN A 81 -4.96 8.61 3.38
CA ASN A 81 -6.40 8.46 3.55
C ASN A 81 -6.92 7.14 2.98
N ASP A 82 -6.37 6.68 1.85
CA ASP A 82 -6.66 5.34 1.32
C ASP A 82 -6.30 4.24 2.31
N CYS A 83 -5.11 4.32 2.93
CA CYS A 83 -4.69 3.37 3.96
C CYS A 83 -5.63 3.37 5.17
N LYS A 84 -6.05 4.56 5.64
CA LYS A 84 -7.01 4.71 6.76
C LYS A 84 -8.38 4.14 6.41
N SER A 85 -8.87 4.41 5.20
CA SER A 85 -10.14 3.89 4.70
C SER A 85 -10.13 2.36 4.64
N ARG A 86 -9.08 1.77 4.06
CA ARG A 86 -8.91 0.31 4.00
C ARG A 86 -8.83 -0.32 5.39
N THR A 87 -8.13 0.32 6.32
CA THR A 87 -8.04 -0.15 7.71
C THR A 87 -9.40 -0.13 8.40
N THR A 88 -10.20 0.91 8.18
CA THR A 88 -11.57 1.00 8.70
C THR A 88 -12.44 -0.15 8.19
N GLN A 89 -12.39 -0.44 6.90
CA GLN A 89 -13.13 -1.57 6.31
C GLN A 89 -12.68 -2.91 6.88
N LEU A 90 -11.36 -3.14 6.97
CA LEU A 90 -10.81 -4.36 7.56
C LEU A 90 -11.23 -4.53 9.03
N ASN A 91 -11.27 -3.45 9.80
CA ASN A 91 -11.73 -3.49 11.19
C ASN A 91 -13.21 -3.86 11.30
N LYS A 92 -14.07 -3.40 10.38
CA LYS A 92 -15.47 -3.84 10.31
C LYS A 92 -15.59 -5.34 10.04
N GLN A 93 -14.77 -5.89 9.15
CA GLN A 93 -14.73 -7.33 8.86
C GLN A 93 -14.23 -8.14 10.06
N LYS A 94 -13.14 -7.71 10.70
CA LYS A 94 -12.60 -8.35 11.91
C LYS A 94 -13.64 -8.49 13.03
N ARG A 95 -14.48 -7.47 13.24
CA ARG A 95 -15.56 -7.53 14.24
C ARG A 95 -16.54 -8.68 13.97
N LYS A 96 -16.85 -8.98 12.71
CA LYS A 96 -17.72 -10.10 12.35
C LYS A 96 -17.07 -11.45 12.63
N TYR A 97 -15.78 -11.60 12.33
CA TYR A 97 -15.04 -12.82 12.67
C TYR A 97 -14.96 -13.05 14.17
N ILE A 98 -14.66 -11.99 14.95
CA ILE A 98 -14.63 -12.07 16.42
C ILE A 98 -16.02 -12.47 16.97
N ALA A 99 -17.10 -11.88 16.46
CA ALA A 99 -18.44 -12.22 16.90
C ALA A 99 -18.80 -13.68 16.63
N TYR A 100 -18.39 -14.21 15.47
CA TYR A 100 -18.59 -15.62 15.15
C TYR A 100 -17.84 -16.53 16.12
N LEU A 101 -16.56 -16.25 16.39
CA LEU A 101 -15.74 -17.04 17.31
C LEU A 101 -16.32 -17.05 18.72
N LYS A 102 -16.78 -15.91 19.24
CA LYS A 102 -17.45 -15.83 20.56
C LYS A 102 -18.72 -16.66 20.63
N LYS A 103 -19.52 -16.65 19.55
CA LYS A 103 -20.74 -17.47 19.49
C LYS A 103 -20.41 -18.96 19.49
N ALA A 104 -19.39 -19.37 18.74
CA ALA A 104 -18.95 -20.77 18.73
C ALA A 104 -18.48 -21.20 20.12
N GLU A 105 -17.62 -20.40 20.77
CA GLU A 105 -17.15 -20.66 22.14
C GLU A 105 -18.30 -20.79 23.15
N GLN A 106 -19.33 -19.95 23.03
CA GLN A 106 -20.51 -20.03 23.89
C GLN A 106 -21.26 -21.35 23.70
N ILE A 107 -21.48 -21.80 22.45
CA ILE A 107 -22.21 -23.04 22.16
C ILE A 107 -21.44 -24.25 22.72
N GLU A 108 -20.12 -24.31 22.53
CA GLU A 108 -19.29 -25.39 23.05
C GLU A 108 -19.33 -25.46 24.59
N LEU A 109 -19.37 -24.30 25.27
CA LEU A 109 -19.55 -24.20 26.72
C LEU A 109 -20.94 -24.67 27.18
N GLU A 110 -21.98 -24.40 26.40
CA GLU A 110 -23.36 -24.86 26.67
C GLU A 110 -23.48 -26.38 26.49
N GLU A 111 -22.80 -26.98 25.50
CA GLU A 111 -22.80 -28.43 25.26
C GLU A 111 -21.94 -29.23 26.26
N ALA A 112 -20.95 -28.58 26.89
CA ALA A 112 -20.06 -29.20 27.87
C ALA A 112 -20.64 -29.26 29.30
N ASN A 113 -21.78 -28.62 29.55
CA ASN A 113 -22.47 -28.58 30.85
C ASN A 113 -23.78 -29.39 30.81
#